data_AF-A0ABC8TWU5-F1
#
_entry.id   AF-A0ABC8TWU5-F1
#
_cell.length_a   1.000
_cell.length_b   1.000
_cell.length_c   1.000
_cell.angle_alpha   90.00
_cell.angle_beta   90.00
_cell.angle_gamma   90.00
#
_symmetry.space_group_name_H-M   'P 1'
#
loop_
_entity.id
_entity.type
_entity.pdbx_description
1 polymer ?
#
loop_
_entity_poly.entity_id
_entity_poly.type
_entity_poly.pdbx_seq_one_letter_code
_entity_poly.pdbx_strand_id
1 'polypeptide(L)'
;MRDQSLVYTLDEALSTIRFGKFQGLVLAYAGLGWTTEAMEVMILSFVGPTVQSVWGLSSSEESMITTVVFAGMLIGAFLWGFVSDTYGR
;
A
#
# COMPACT_ATOMS: atom_id res chain seq x y z
N MET A 1 -25.84 41.14 -12.54
CA MET A 1 -26.07 40.65 -11.16
C MET A 1 -24.89 39.77 -10.81
N ARG A 2 -24.22 40.08 -9.70
CA ARG A 2 -22.84 39.68 -9.38
C ARG A 2 -22.77 38.18 -9.05
N ASP A 3 -21.82 37.51 -9.71
CA ASP A 3 -20.97 36.43 -9.20
C ASP A 3 -21.59 35.48 -8.16
N GLN A 4 -22.25 34.42 -8.65
CA GLN A 4 -22.38 33.20 -7.85
C GLN A 4 -21.00 32.58 -7.77
N SER A 5 -20.27 32.86 -6.70
CA SER A 5 -19.08 32.08 -6.36
C SER A 5 -19.51 30.62 -6.33
N LEU A 6 -19.08 29.84 -7.32
CA LEU A 6 -19.30 28.41 -7.38
C LEU A 6 -18.49 27.76 -6.26
N VAL A 7 -19.04 27.79 -5.05
CA VAL A 7 -18.48 27.13 -3.88
C VAL A 7 -18.82 25.66 -4.01
N TYR A 8 -17.90 24.91 -4.60
CA TYR A 8 -17.96 23.46 -4.59
C TYR A 8 -17.29 22.93 -3.33
N THR A 9 -17.87 21.90 -2.73
CA THR A 9 -17.10 21.02 -1.84
C THR A 9 -16.04 20.26 -2.66
N LEU A 10 -14.94 19.84 -2.04
CA LEU A 10 -13.89 19.09 -2.75
C LEU A 10 -14.46 17.85 -3.46
N ASP A 11 -15.42 17.17 -2.84
CA ASP A 11 -16.09 16.00 -3.40
C ASP A 11 -17.00 16.35 -4.60
N GLU A 12 -17.72 17.46 -4.56
CA GLU A 12 -18.51 17.94 -5.71
C GLU A 12 -17.62 18.38 -6.88
N ALA A 13 -16.50 19.06 -6.59
CA ALA A 13 -15.54 19.43 -7.61
C ALA A 13 -14.95 18.16 -8.25
N LEU A 14 -14.48 17.20 -7.44
CA LEU A 14 -13.90 15.95 -7.92
C LEU A 14 -14.90 15.09 -8.71
N SER A 15 -16.16 15.02 -8.31
CA SER A 15 -17.21 14.27 -9.03
C SER A 15 -17.65 14.93 -10.34
N THR A 16 -17.52 16.25 -10.44
CA THR A 16 -17.79 16.98 -11.68
C THR A 16 -16.63 16.90 -12.67
N ILE A 17 -15.39 16.73 -12.17
CA ILE A 17 -14.18 16.64 -13.00
C ILE A 17 -14.06 15.23 -13.61
N ARG A 18 -13.97 15.16 -14.94
CA ARG A 18 -13.76 13.92 -15.69
C ARG A 18 -12.36 13.33 -15.48
N PHE A 19 -12.21 12.03 -15.78
CA PHE A 19 -10.92 11.35 -15.70
C PHE A 19 -9.85 12.02 -16.56
N GLY A 20 -8.82 12.53 -15.90
CA GLY A 20 -7.77 13.34 -16.50
C GLY A 20 -6.38 12.76 -16.25
N LYS A 21 -5.36 13.43 -16.79
CA LYS A 21 -3.95 13.00 -16.66
C LYS A 21 -3.51 12.88 -15.20
N PHE A 22 -3.94 13.79 -14.33
CA PHE A 22 -3.63 13.75 -12.90
C PHE A 22 -4.19 12.49 -12.22
N GLN A 23 -5.46 12.14 -12.46
CA GLN A 23 -6.07 10.94 -11.89
C GLN A 23 -5.37 9.67 -12.40
N GLY A 24 -4.98 9.64 -13.68
CA GLY A 24 -4.15 8.56 -14.24
C GLY A 24 -2.78 8.42 -13.56
N LEU A 25 -2.10 9.53 -13.26
CA LEU A 25 -0.82 9.52 -12.56
C LEU A 25 -0.95 9.03 -11.12
N VAL A 26 -1.96 9.50 -10.38
CA VAL A 26 -2.23 9.04 -9.00
C VAL A 26 -2.56 7.55 -8.98
N LEU A 27 -3.36 7.08 -9.95
CA LEU A 27 -3.69 5.66 -10.09
C LEU A 27 -2.43 4.82 -10.41
N ALA A 28 -1.57 5.30 -11.30
CA ALA A 28 -0.31 4.62 -11.61
C ALA A 28 0.60 4.56 -10.38
N TYR A 29 0.72 5.65 -9.62
CA TYR A 29 1.51 5.70 -8.39
C TYR A 29 0.99 4.71 -7.34
N ALA A 30 -0.32 4.72 -7.08
CA ALA A 30 -0.94 3.76 -6.16
C ALA A 30 -0.78 2.31 -6.64
N GLY A 31 -0.91 2.08 -7.95
CA GLY A 31 -0.72 0.77 -8.57
C GLY A 31 0.71 0.24 -8.44
N LEU A 32 1.73 1.11 -8.53
CA LEU A 32 3.12 0.72 -8.30
C LEU A 32 3.37 0.30 -6.85
N GLY A 33 2.79 1.01 -5.89
CA GLY A 33 2.84 0.63 -4.48
C GLY A 33 2.21 -0.75 -4.26
N TRP A 34 1.01 -0.97 -4.80
CA TRP A 34 0.32 -2.27 -4.72
C TRP A 34 1.11 -3.41 -5.40
N THR A 35 1.73 -3.11 -6.55
CA THR A 35 2.54 -4.11 -7.27
C THR A 35 3.77 -4.51 -6.45
N THR A 36 4.43 -3.55 -5.81
CA THR A 36 5.61 -3.79 -4.97
C THR A 36 5.27 -4.70 -3.79
N GLU A 37 4.15 -4.42 -3.12
CA GLU A 37 3.61 -5.24 -2.03
C GLU A 37 3.35 -6.70 -2.49
N ALA A 38 2.69 -6.87 -3.64
CA ALA A 38 2.42 -8.20 -4.18
C ALA A 38 3.71 -8.96 -4.57
N MET A 39 4.71 -8.25 -5.09
CA MET A 39 6.02 -8.83 -5.43
C MET A 39 6.77 -9.31 -4.20
N GLU A 40 6.71 -8.57 -3.08
CA GLU A 40 7.32 -8.97 -1.81
C GLU A 40 6.75 -10.31 -1.33
N VAL A 41 5.43 -10.42 -1.23
CA VAL A 41 4.75 -11.65 -0.77
C VAL A 41 5.05 -12.83 -1.71
N MET A 42 5.12 -12.57 -3.01
CA MET A 42 5.50 -13.58 -4.00
C MET A 42 6.93 -14.09 -3.77
N ILE A 43 7.90 -13.19 -3.58
CA ILE A 43 9.30 -13.57 -3.37
C ILE A 43 9.47 -14.43 -2.11
N LEU A 44 8.76 -14.11 -1.02
CA LEU A 44 8.82 -14.92 0.21
C LEU A 44 8.45 -16.39 -0.04
N SER A 45 7.46 -16.66 -0.90
CA SER A 45 7.03 -18.02 -1.23
C SER A 45 8.09 -18.85 -1.98
N PHE A 46 8.99 -18.19 -2.72
CA PHE A 46 10.08 -18.84 -3.44
C PHE A 46 11.37 -18.91 -2.61
N VAL A 47 11.65 -17.85 -1.86
CA VAL A 47 12.90 -17.71 -1.09
C VAL A 47 12.85 -18.50 0.21
N GLY A 48 11.68 -18.64 0.85
CA GLY A 48 11.49 -19.37 2.12
C GLY A 48 12.14 -20.76 2.12
N PRO A 49 11.78 -21.66 1.19
CA PRO A 49 12.35 -23.01 1.14
C PRO A 49 13.87 -23.02 0.86
N THR A 50 14.35 -22.06 0.06
CA THR A 50 15.77 -21.92 -0.25
C THR A 50 16.55 -21.52 1.01
N VAL A 51 16.04 -20.55 1.77
CA VAL A 51 16.63 -20.10 3.02
C VAL A 51 16.62 -21.22 4.07
N GLN A 52 15.54 -21.98 4.16
CA GLN A 52 15.45 -23.16 5.02
C GLN A 52 16.59 -24.14 4.72
N SER A 53 16.82 -24.45 3.44
CA SER A 53 17.87 -25.38 3.03
C SER A 53 19.29 -24.84 3.27
N VAL A 54 19.55 -23.55 3.02
CA VAL A 54 20.90 -22.97 3.14
C VAL A 54 21.32 -22.79 4.60
N TRP A 55 20.39 -22.44 5.47
CA TRP A 55 20.67 -22.22 6.91
C TRP A 55 20.36 -23.43 7.78
N GLY A 56 19.82 -24.51 7.21
CA GLY A 56 19.50 -25.73 7.94
C GLY A 56 18.37 -25.54 8.97
N LEU A 57 17.40 -24.69 8.65
CA LEU A 57 16.31 -24.34 9.57
C LEU A 57 15.28 -25.46 9.70
N SER A 58 14.72 -25.61 10.89
CA SER A 58 13.49 -26.37 11.08
C SER A 58 12.29 -25.69 10.41
N SER A 59 11.26 -26.45 10.06
CA SER A 59 10.03 -25.90 9.47
C SER A 59 9.34 -24.86 10.38
N SER A 60 9.49 -24.99 11.70
CA SER A 60 9.00 -23.99 12.66
C SER A 60 9.77 -22.68 12.57
N GLU A 61 11.09 -22.71 12.38
CA GLU A 61 11.90 -21.49 12.28
C GLU A 61 11.63 -20.76 10.95
N GLU A 62 11.51 -21.50 9.84
CA GLU A 62 11.13 -20.93 8.55
C GLU A 62 9.75 -20.23 8.61
N SER A 63 8.76 -20.88 9.22
CA SER A 63 7.42 -20.30 9.37
C SER A 63 7.40 -19.08 10.30
N MET A 64 8.27 -19.03 11.32
CA MET A 64 8.45 -17.83 12.15
C MET A 64 9.00 -16.65 11.35
N ILE A 65 9.96 -16.86 10.46
CA ILE A 65 10.50 -15.79 9.61
C ILE A 65 9.39 -15.16 8.76
N THR A 66 8.58 -16.01 8.11
CA THR A 66 7.43 -15.55 7.32
C THR A 66 6.40 -14.82 8.19
N THR A 67 6.14 -15.34 9.39
CA THR A 67 5.19 -14.73 10.34
C THR A 67 5.63 -13.34 10.78
N VAL A 68 6.94 -13.13 11.00
CA VAL A 68 7.49 -11.82 11.40
C VAL A 68 7.27 -10.78 10.30
N VAL A 69 7.35 -11.15 9.02
CA VAL A 69 7.05 -10.20 7.92
C VAL A 69 5.60 -9.76 7.97
N PHE A 70 4.65 -10.68 8.09
CA PHE A 70 3.23 -10.33 8.21
C PHE A 70 2.90 -9.56 9.49
N ALA A 71 3.57 -9.87 10.60
CA ALA A 71 3.42 -9.10 11.83
C ALA A 71 3.95 -7.65 11.65
N GLY A 72 5.08 -7.49 10.97
CA GLY A 72 5.63 -6.19 10.59
C GLY A 72 4.68 -5.40 9.69
N MET A 73 4.07 -6.05 8.71
CA MET A 73 3.04 -5.47 7.84
C MET A 73 1.84 -4.97 8.63
N LEU A 74 1.32 -5.77 9.57
CA LEU A 74 0.21 -5.37 10.44
C LEU A 74 0.56 -4.11 11.24
N ILE A 75 1.70 -4.11 11.92
CA ILE A 75 2.16 -2.98 12.73
C ILE A 75 2.36 -1.75 11.84
N GLY A 76 3.02 -1.92 10.69
CA GLY A 76 3.26 -0.87 9.73
C GLY A 76 1.97 -0.25 9.21
N ALA A 77 0.97 -1.06 8.86
CA ALA A 77 -0.33 -0.58 8.39
C ALA A 77 -1.06 0.25 9.46
N PHE A 78 -1.02 -0.17 10.73
CA PHE A 78 -1.59 0.63 11.82
C PHE A 78 -0.87 1.97 12.00
N LEU A 79 0.47 1.95 12.03
CA LEU A 79 1.27 3.16 12.23
C LEU A 79 1.10 4.14 11.07
N TRP A 80 1.26 3.67 9.83
CA TRP A 80 1.13 4.52 8.65
C TRP A 80 -0.31 4.95 8.39
N GLY A 81 -1.30 4.13 8.75
CA GLY A 81 -2.71 4.54 8.73
C GLY A 81 -2.96 5.73 9.64
N PHE A 82 -2.48 5.67 10.89
CA PHE A 82 -2.59 6.79 11.82
C PHE A 82 -1.85 8.05 11.33
N VAL A 83 -0.64 7.89 10.80
CA VAL A 83 0.16 9.01 10.25
C VAL A 83 -0.56 9.65 9.05
N SER A 84 -1.06 8.84 8.13
CA SER A 84 -1.83 9.28 6.95
C SER A 84 -3.08 10.06 7.36
N ASP A 85 -3.80 9.60 8.39
CA ASP A 85 -5.02 10.27 8.83
C ASP A 85 -4.73 11.61 9.53
N THR A 86 -3.55 11.76 10.14
CA THR A 86 -3.16 12.97 10.88
C THR A 86 -2.49 14.03 10.00
N TYR A 87 -1.59 13.61 9.11
CA TYR A 87 -0.78 14.52 8.29
C TYR A 87 -1.24 14.60 6.83
N GLY A 88 -2.24 13.80 6.45
CA GLY A 88 -2.66 13.63 5.07
C GLY A 88 -2.05 12.38 4.43
N ARG A 89 -2.75 11.86 3.41
CA ARG A 89 -2.31 10.76 2.55
C ARG A 89 -1.17 11.16 1.62
#